data_AF-A0A3G4VY04-F1
#
_entry.id   AF-A0A3G4VY04-F1
#
_cell.length_a   1.000
_cell.length_b   1.000
_cell.length_c   1.000
_cell.angle_alpha   90.00
_cell.angle_beta   90.00
_cell.angle_gamma   90.00
#
_symmetry.space_group_name_H-M   'P 1'
#
loop_
_entity.id
_entity.type
_entity.pdbx_description
1 polymer ?
#
loop_
_entity_poly.entity_id
_entity_poly.type
_entity_poly.pdbx_seq_one_letter_code
_entity_poly.pdbx_strand_id
1 'polypeptide(L)'
;MKLRFLGKNSANGDCPTLYATDRDTYLVQGWRIFANDVLMQLDIPEGQTAVEVPTELFEHLTKDGLPTGEIKRLEDPLMVLTPEGTFIVQGLEVTDPEALAQMSIPDYETVVEVPRTAITALLEEPRGVDLQRRAQPAL
;
A
#
# COMPACT_ATOMS: atom_id res chain seq x y z
N MET A 1 -5.95 -11.58 13.76
CA MET A 1 -5.91 -12.20 12.40
C MET A 1 -4.58 -12.91 12.19
N LYS A 2 -4.46 -13.83 11.21
CA LYS A 2 -3.18 -14.53 10.93
C LYS A 2 -2.41 -13.87 9.81
N LEU A 3 -1.10 -13.68 10.03
CA LEU A 3 -0.21 -13.06 9.06
C LEU A 3 0.70 -14.08 8.38
N ARG A 4 0.93 -13.89 7.09
CA ARG A 4 1.98 -14.57 6.34
C ARG A 4 2.91 -13.53 5.73
N PHE A 5 4.17 -13.58 6.15
CA PHE A 5 5.22 -12.73 5.63
C PHE A 5 5.46 -12.98 4.13
N LEU A 6 5.44 -11.91 3.34
CA LEU A 6 5.80 -11.95 1.92
C LEU A 6 7.21 -11.45 1.72
N GLY A 7 7.58 -10.31 2.29
CA GLY A 7 8.93 -9.79 2.13
C GLY A 7 9.12 -8.43 2.77
N LYS A 8 10.38 -8.00 2.82
CA LYS A 8 10.80 -6.68 3.29
C LYS A 8 11.89 -6.13 2.38
N ASN A 9 12.03 -4.82 2.30
CA ASN A 9 13.06 -4.20 1.47
C ASN A 9 14.31 -3.81 2.27
N SER A 10 15.27 -4.73 2.43
CA SER A 10 16.44 -4.55 3.32
C SER A 10 17.70 -4.08 2.61
N ALA A 11 17.96 -2.78 2.64
CA ALA A 11 19.28 -2.25 2.31
C ALA A 11 20.15 -1.99 3.57
N ASN A 12 19.65 -1.28 4.60
CA ASN A 12 20.51 -0.79 5.70
C ASN A 12 19.89 -0.73 7.13
N GLY A 13 18.79 -1.44 7.40
CA GLY A 13 18.12 -1.46 8.72
C GLY A 13 16.63 -1.13 8.62
N ASP A 14 15.82 -1.70 9.53
CA ASP A 14 14.35 -1.61 9.71
C ASP A 14 13.56 -1.06 8.52
N CYS A 15 12.84 -1.96 7.87
CA CYS A 15 12.40 -1.76 6.49
C CYS A 15 10.91 -2.05 6.30
N PRO A 16 10.26 -1.33 5.37
CA PRO A 16 8.91 -1.63 4.93
C PRO A 16 8.73 -3.10 4.62
N THR A 17 7.62 -3.65 5.12
CA THR A 17 7.35 -5.08 5.13
C THR A 17 5.93 -5.35 4.65
N LEU A 18 5.79 -6.39 3.84
CA LEU A 18 4.53 -6.80 3.25
C LEU A 18 4.11 -8.16 3.81
N TYR A 19 2.86 -8.24 4.25
CA TYR A 19 2.22 -9.47 4.74
C TYR A 19 0.91 -9.72 4.00
N ALA A 20 0.59 -10.99 3.73
CA ALA A 20 -0.75 -11.44 3.40
C ALA A 20 -1.50 -11.82 4.69
N THR A 21 -2.80 -11.59 4.74
CA THR A 21 -3.66 -12.01 5.85
C THR A 21 -4.51 -13.21 5.46
N ASP A 22 -5.15 -13.83 6.45
CA ASP A 22 -6.18 -14.85 6.25
C ASP A 22 -7.57 -14.27 5.90
N ARG A 23 -7.64 -12.98 5.56
CA ARG A 23 -8.89 -12.25 5.26
C ARG A 23 -8.92 -11.64 3.85
N ASP A 24 -8.10 -12.15 2.94
CA ASP A 24 -7.93 -11.58 1.58
C ASP A 24 -7.54 -10.09 1.59
N THR A 25 -6.70 -9.72 2.55
CA THR A 25 -6.08 -8.39 2.65
C THR A 25 -4.56 -8.49 2.71
N TYR A 26 -3.89 -7.38 2.46
CA TYR A 26 -2.47 -7.21 2.72
C TYR A 26 -2.26 -6.22 3.85
N LEU A 27 -1.31 -6.52 4.73
CA LEU A 27 -0.75 -5.52 5.63
C LEU A 27 0.52 -4.95 5.02
N VAL A 28 0.52 -3.65 4.82
CA VAL A 28 1.64 -2.88 4.29
C VAL A 28 2.22 -2.07 5.44
N GLN A 29 3.35 -2.54 5.97
CA GLN A 29 4.14 -1.81 6.95
C GLN A 29 5.09 -0.87 6.20
N GLY A 30 5.09 0.40 6.55
CA GLY A 30 5.94 1.41 5.92
C GLY A 30 6.18 2.61 6.82
N TRP A 31 6.93 3.58 6.30
CA TRP A 31 7.28 4.78 7.05
C TRP A 31 6.05 5.64 7.30
N ARG A 32 5.93 6.14 8.53
CA ARG A 32 4.90 7.13 8.89
C ARG A 32 5.20 8.41 8.14
N ILE A 33 4.19 8.92 7.47
CA ILE A 33 4.28 10.23 6.84
C ILE A 33 3.98 11.25 7.93
N PHE A 34 4.95 12.11 8.26
CA PHE A 34 4.77 13.18 9.24
C PHE A 34 4.65 14.51 8.50
N ALA A 35 3.48 15.15 8.60
CA ALA A 35 3.24 16.56 8.28
C ALA A 35 3.99 17.12 7.04
N ASN A 36 4.06 16.34 5.96
CA ASN A 36 4.59 16.80 4.68
C ASN A 36 3.45 17.33 3.80
N ASP A 37 3.80 18.16 2.81
CA ASP A 37 2.88 18.67 1.78
C ASP A 37 2.05 17.56 1.11
N VAL A 38 2.55 16.31 1.14
CA VAL A 38 1.86 15.11 0.67
C VAL A 38 0.59 14.86 1.49
N LEU A 39 0.67 14.78 2.82
CA LEU A 39 -0.52 14.54 3.66
C LEU A 39 -1.57 15.64 3.53
N MET A 40 -1.17 16.89 3.30
CA MET A 40 -2.12 18.00 3.10
C MET A 40 -2.91 17.86 1.80
N GLN A 41 -2.42 17.07 0.84
CA GLN A 41 -3.08 16.81 -0.44
C GLN A 41 -3.88 15.49 -0.45
N LEU A 42 -3.73 14.66 0.59
CA LEU A 42 -4.44 13.39 0.71
C LEU A 42 -5.69 13.57 1.57
N ASP A 43 -6.82 13.13 1.05
CA ASP A 43 -8.03 12.96 1.86
C ASP A 43 -7.89 11.64 2.62
N ILE A 44 -7.69 11.71 3.94
CA ILE A 44 -7.58 10.54 4.82
C ILE A 44 -8.83 10.45 5.68
N PRO A 45 -9.78 9.57 5.33
CA PRO A 45 -10.97 9.33 6.15
C PRO A 45 -10.63 8.80 7.54
N GLU A 46 -11.58 8.97 8.46
CA GLU A 46 -11.47 8.45 9.82
C GLU A 46 -11.23 6.93 9.81
N GLY A 47 -10.30 6.46 10.66
CA GLY A 47 -9.91 5.06 10.74
C GLY A 47 -8.97 4.59 9.62
N GLN A 48 -8.53 5.49 8.74
CA GLN A 48 -7.48 5.22 7.75
C GLN A 48 -6.22 6.01 8.06
N THR A 49 -5.10 5.52 7.54
CA THR A 49 -3.82 6.22 7.55
C THR A 49 -3.07 5.93 6.26
N ALA A 50 -1.88 6.52 6.11
CA ALA A 50 -1.04 6.32 4.96
C ALA A 50 0.40 6.02 5.38
N VAL A 51 1.03 5.12 4.62
CA VAL A 51 2.43 4.76 4.76
C VAL A 51 3.18 5.05 3.48
N GLU A 52 4.45 5.36 3.61
CA GLU A 52 5.38 5.44 2.49
C GLU A 52 6.19 4.15 2.39
N VAL A 53 6.27 3.58 1.19
CA VAL A 53 7.00 2.33 0.93
C VAL A 53 7.76 2.38 -0.40
N PRO A 54 8.91 1.71 -0.52
CA PRO A 54 9.61 1.56 -1.79
C PRO A 54 8.77 0.78 -2.79
N THR A 55 8.90 1.11 -4.07
CA THR A 55 8.16 0.40 -5.13
C THR A 55 8.48 -1.09 -5.19
N GLU A 56 9.71 -1.49 -4.86
CA GLU A 56 10.16 -2.88 -4.90
C GLU A 56 9.48 -3.74 -3.82
N LEU A 57 8.85 -3.13 -2.82
CA LEU A 57 8.08 -3.88 -1.82
C LEU A 57 6.98 -4.73 -2.47
N PHE A 58 6.39 -4.23 -3.55
CA PHE A 58 5.31 -4.92 -4.26
C PHE A 58 5.79 -6.10 -5.11
N GLU A 59 7.09 -6.24 -5.40
CA GLU A 59 7.64 -7.44 -6.05
C GLU A 59 7.36 -8.72 -5.25
N HIS A 60 7.25 -8.59 -3.91
CA HIS A 60 6.94 -9.71 -3.02
C HIS A 60 5.51 -10.23 -3.15
N LEU A 61 4.61 -9.52 -3.85
CA LEU A 61 3.26 -10.01 -4.16
C LEU A 61 3.28 -11.32 -4.96
N THR A 62 4.34 -11.58 -5.72
CA THR A 62 4.54 -12.85 -6.44
C THR A 62 4.60 -14.06 -5.52
N LYS A 63 5.01 -13.87 -4.25
CA LYS A 63 5.00 -14.93 -3.21
C LYS A 63 3.60 -15.23 -2.68
N ASP A 64 2.62 -14.40 -3.02
CA ASP A 64 1.19 -14.66 -2.82
C ASP A 64 0.51 -15.26 -4.06
N GLY A 65 1.27 -15.55 -5.12
CA GLY A 65 0.75 -16.10 -6.37
C GLY A 65 0.15 -15.06 -7.31
N LEU A 66 0.38 -13.76 -7.08
CA LEU A 66 0.07 -12.73 -8.06
C LEU A 66 1.04 -12.77 -9.24
N PRO A 67 0.58 -12.44 -10.47
CA PRO A 67 1.36 -12.64 -11.70
C PRO A 67 2.56 -11.71 -11.82
N THR A 68 2.53 -10.56 -11.14
CA THR A 68 3.60 -9.55 -11.13
C THR A 68 3.49 -8.73 -9.85
N GLY A 69 4.57 -8.04 -9.48
CA GLY A 69 4.57 -6.98 -8.48
C GLY A 69 4.69 -5.57 -9.09
N GLU A 70 4.70 -5.48 -10.41
CA GLU A 70 4.80 -4.21 -11.11
C GLU A 70 3.45 -3.49 -11.10
N ILE A 71 3.39 -2.38 -10.36
CA ILE A 71 2.22 -1.51 -10.31
C ILE A 71 2.05 -0.82 -11.67
N LYS A 72 0.89 -0.98 -12.31
CA LYS A 72 0.53 -0.37 -13.60
C LYS A 72 -0.37 0.85 -13.45
N ARG A 73 -1.04 1.00 -12.31
CA ARG A 73 -2.03 2.06 -12.05
C ARG A 73 -1.81 2.70 -10.68
N LEU A 74 -2.00 4.02 -10.63
CA LEU A 74 -2.01 4.82 -9.40
C LEU A 74 -3.45 5.23 -9.11
N GLU A 75 -4.08 4.47 -8.22
CA GLU A 75 -5.43 4.66 -7.69
C GLU A 75 -5.50 3.97 -6.32
N ASP A 76 -6.55 4.24 -5.54
CA ASP A 76 -6.72 3.64 -4.21
C ASP A 76 -6.47 2.13 -4.23
N PRO A 77 -5.59 1.60 -3.35
CA PRO A 77 -4.93 2.26 -2.21
C PRO A 77 -3.62 3.00 -2.50
N LEU A 78 -3.08 2.97 -3.73
CA LEU A 78 -1.83 3.66 -4.10
C LEU A 78 -2.10 5.07 -4.62
N MET A 79 -1.84 6.06 -3.79
CA MET A 79 -2.25 7.43 -4.10
C MET A 79 -1.23 8.20 -4.92
N VAL A 80 0.06 8.03 -4.60
CA VAL A 80 1.14 8.88 -5.14
C VAL A 80 2.40 8.06 -5.35
N LEU A 81 3.06 8.27 -6.49
CA LEU A 81 4.48 7.94 -6.68
C LEU A 81 5.29 9.21 -6.41
N THR A 82 6.12 9.18 -5.37
CA THR A 82 6.96 10.33 -5.03
C THR A 82 8.11 10.48 -6.04
N PRO A 83 8.73 11.67 -6.15
CA PRO A 83 9.93 11.85 -6.95
C PRO A 83 11.11 10.96 -6.53
N GLU A 84 11.09 10.44 -5.30
CA GLU A 84 12.14 9.59 -4.73
C GLU A 84 11.95 8.11 -5.08
N GLY A 85 10.87 7.75 -5.80
CA GLY A 85 10.60 6.37 -6.19
C GLY A 85 9.91 5.54 -5.11
N THR A 86 9.16 6.19 -4.22
CA THR A 86 8.34 5.53 -3.20
C THR A 86 6.85 5.69 -3.52
N PHE A 87 6.05 4.73 -3.09
CA PHE A 87 4.60 4.81 -3.11
C PHE A 87 4.06 5.26 -1.77
N ILE A 88 3.04 6.13 -1.85
CA ILE A 88 2.16 6.41 -0.72
C ILE A 88 0.96 5.47 -0.81
N VAL A 89 0.81 4.65 0.22
CA VAL A 89 -0.25 3.64 0.32
C VAL A 89 -1.19 4.05 1.44
N GLN A 90 -2.44 4.30 1.09
CA GLN A 90 -3.51 4.58 2.03
C GLN A 90 -4.31 3.31 2.32
N GLY A 91 -4.66 3.07 3.57
CA GLY A 91 -5.54 1.98 3.95
C GLY A 91 -6.05 2.10 5.37
N LEU A 92 -6.75 1.07 5.82
CA LEU A 92 -7.29 1.01 7.18
C LEU A 92 -6.15 0.94 8.19
N GLU A 93 -6.27 1.71 9.27
CA GLU A 93 -5.35 1.58 10.40
C GLU A 93 -5.54 0.22 11.06
N VAL A 94 -4.44 -0.54 11.19
CA VAL A 94 -4.50 -1.85 11.82
C VAL A 94 -4.55 -1.70 13.33
N THR A 95 -5.68 -2.07 13.91
CA THR A 95 -5.90 -2.05 15.37
C THR A 95 -5.98 -3.45 15.99
N ASP A 96 -5.92 -4.52 15.18
CA ASP A 96 -5.97 -5.91 15.64
C ASP A 96 -4.70 -6.24 16.45
N PRO A 97 -4.81 -6.44 17.79
CA PRO A 97 -3.64 -6.61 18.65
C PRO A 97 -2.91 -7.92 18.38
N GLU A 98 -3.60 -8.97 17.88
CA GLU A 98 -2.94 -10.22 17.52
C GLU A 98 -2.06 -10.05 16.29
N ALA A 99 -2.50 -9.24 15.32
CA ALA A 99 -1.70 -8.92 14.14
C ALA A 99 -0.48 -8.08 14.52
N LEU A 100 -0.70 -7.01 15.28
CA LEU A 100 0.37 -6.11 15.73
C LEU A 100 1.43 -6.86 16.56
N ALA A 101 1.03 -7.80 17.41
CA ALA A 101 1.96 -8.61 18.20
C ALA A 101 2.83 -9.57 17.36
N GLN A 102 2.44 -9.88 16.12
CA GLN A 102 3.23 -10.68 15.18
C GLN A 102 4.24 -9.83 14.39
N MET A 103 4.19 -8.51 14.51
CA MET A 103 4.98 -7.56 13.73
C MET A 103 6.03 -6.86 14.60
N SER A 104 7.12 -6.41 13.98
CA SER A 104 8.10 -5.51 14.60
C SER A 104 7.96 -4.15 13.93
N ILE A 105 7.26 -3.23 14.58
CA ILE A 105 6.95 -1.89 14.04
C ILE A 105 7.67 -0.84 14.89
N PRO A 106 8.77 -0.26 14.40
CA PRO A 106 9.43 0.89 15.04
C PRO A 106 8.51 2.11 15.13
N ASP A 107 8.80 3.05 16.02
CA ASP A 107 7.96 4.24 16.25
C ASP A 107 7.74 5.13 15.00
N TYR A 108 8.70 5.09 14.06
CA TYR A 108 8.69 5.82 12.80
C TYR A 108 8.00 5.06 11.66
N GLU A 109 7.53 3.84 11.89
CA GLU A 109 6.74 3.05 10.96
C GLU A 109 5.32 2.88 11.47
N THR A 110 4.40 2.62 10.54
CA THR A 110 3.06 2.17 10.85
C THR A 110 2.64 1.14 9.81
N VAL A 111 1.44 0.60 9.97
CA VAL A 111 0.91 -0.42 9.09
C VAL A 111 -0.52 -0.08 8.69
N VAL A 112 -0.80 -0.27 7.40
CA VAL A 112 -2.15 -0.16 6.84
C VAL A 112 -2.62 -1.52 6.33
N GLU A 113 -3.91 -1.77 6.45
CA GLU A 113 -4.59 -2.90 5.81
C GLU A 113 -5.24 -2.45 4.50
N VAL A 114 -4.95 -3.17 3.41
CA VAL A 114 -5.49 -2.91 2.08
C VAL A 114 -6.12 -4.16 1.47
N PRO A 115 -7.26 -4.06 0.75
CA PRO A 115 -7.86 -5.22 0.10
C PRO A 115 -6.95 -5.83 -0.96
N ARG A 116 -6.85 -7.17 -1.00
CA ARG A 116 -6.10 -7.90 -2.03
C ARG A 116 -6.64 -7.62 -3.43
N THR A 117 -7.96 -7.49 -3.55
CA THR A 117 -8.64 -7.16 -4.81
C THR A 117 -8.25 -5.78 -5.33
N ALA A 118 -8.08 -4.80 -4.45
CA ALA A 118 -7.66 -3.46 -4.82
C ALA A 118 -6.23 -3.48 -5.35
N ILE A 119 -5.29 -4.11 -4.62
CA ILE A 119 -3.90 -4.28 -5.10
C ILE A 119 -3.84 -5.04 -6.43
N THR A 120 -4.64 -6.10 -6.59
CA THR A 120 -4.67 -6.86 -7.84
C THR A 120 -5.12 -5.99 -9.02
N ALA A 121 -6.12 -5.12 -8.82
CA ALA A 121 -6.59 -4.21 -9.85
C ALA A 121 -5.51 -3.21 -10.32
N LEU A 122 -4.56 -2.85 -9.44
CA LEU A 122 -3.43 -1.98 -9.77
C LEU A 122 -2.39 -2.64 -10.70
N LEU A 123 -2.35 -3.98 -10.72
CA LEU A 123 -1.43 -4.76 -11.54
C LEU A 123 -1.97 -5.00 -12.96
N GLU A 124 -3.29 -4.86 -13.15
CA GLU A 124 -3.93 -5.03 -14.46
C GLU A 124 -3.65 -3.83 -15.37
N GLU A 125 -3.54 -4.08 -16.68
CA GLU A 125 -3.49 -3.00 -17.66
C GLU A 125 -4.80 -2.18 -17.63
N PRO A 126 -4.74 -0.85 -17.85
CA PRO A 126 -5.93 -0.04 -17.95
C PRO A 126 -6.80 -0.57 -19.09
N ARG A 127 -7.96 -1.13 -18.76
CA ARG A 127 -8.93 -1.54 -19.77
C ARG A 127 -9.35 -0.27 -20.50
N GLY A 128 -9.25 -0.25 -21.83
CA GLY A 128 -9.40 0.94 -22.68
C GLY A 128 -10.72 1.73 -22.56
N VAL A 129 -11.64 1.36 -21.67
CA VAL A 129 -12.91 2.02 -21.39
C VAL A 129 -12.77 3.14 -20.35
N ASP A 130 -11.73 3.14 -19.50
CA ASP A 130 -11.57 4.17 -18.46
C ASP A 130 -11.04 5.53 -18.96
N LEU A 131 -10.53 5.60 -20.20
CA LEU A 131 -10.10 6.86 -20.83
C LEU A 131 -11.29 7.76 -21.23
N GLN A 132 -12.49 7.20 -21.45
CA GLN A 132 -13.64 7.99 -21.91
C GLN A 132 -14.40 8.70 -20.78
N ARG A 133 -14.30 8.25 -19.52
CA ARG A 133 -14.99 8.90 -18.39
C ARG A 133 -14.28 10.12 -17.81
N ARG A 134 -13.01 10.36 -18.17
CA ARG A 134 -12.22 11.49 -17.64
C ARG A 134 -12.04 12.66 -18.61
N ALA A 135 -12.61 12.57 -19.82
CA ALA A 135 -12.48 13.59 -20.86
C ALA A 135 -13.75 14.43 -21.08
N GLN A 136 -14.67 14.50 -20.11
CA GLN A 136 -15.75 15.47 -20.13
C GLN A 136 -15.56 16.49 -19.00
N PRO A 137 -15.07 17.71 -19.27
CA PRO A 137 -15.34 18.82 -18.38
C PRO A 137 -16.86 19.01 -18.35
N ALA A 138 -17.44 19.08 -17.15
CA ALA A 138 -18.82 19.49 -16.99
C ALA A 138 -19.03 20.84 -17.72
N LEU A 139 -20.01 20.86 -18.61
CA LEU A 139 -20.40 22.02 -19.41
C LEU A 139 -21.01 23.11 -18.52
#